data_AF-A0A7K3DTJ3-F1
#
_entry.id   AF-A0A7K3DTJ3-F1
#
_cell.length_a   1.000
_cell.length_b   1.000
_cell.length_c   1.000
_cell.angle_alpha   90.00
_cell.angle_beta   90.00
_cell.angle_gamma   90.00
#
_symmetry.space_group_name_H-M   'P 1'
#
loop_
_entity.id
_entity.type
_entity.pdbx_description
1 polymer ?
#
loop_
_entity_poly.entity_id
_entity_poly.type
_entity_poly.pdbx_seq_one_letter_code
_entity_poly.pdbx_strand_id
1 'polypeptide(L)'
;MNSVQTRSAERALSGGTWLIVCGAMLYSILTVTPLMARHTADDWDWTAPILPLVVDAAVVIVVKLDDVLSRLGGHGGRWPVVLRWMTGLMTLALNTADSALKKDLVGVAVHSVAPLLLIVTAEASLAYRRAIAAAEATHKAAEDAERERRAQQRLADAERRRQDEREQRENAAALAREQREHEAALAREQAEREERRAREEREARERAEALEREARERREHEREQREHERQMLERQVRERAEAEQQERDRAAAREQREREDRITRERAALLERGPAAGKLDEGEARRIVTVAFGAGLSVRQAAELCGWSVGWVSGRYAGLRDPEHTGAPLAIASQ
;
A
#
# COMPACT_ATOMS: atom_id res chain seq x y z
N MET A 1 -55.34 -7.53 32.83
CA MET A 1 -56.16 -7.87 34.02
C MET A 1 -55.28 -8.63 35.00
N ASN A 2 -55.19 -8.19 36.26
CA ASN A 2 -54.20 -8.71 37.21
C ASN A 2 -54.56 -10.13 37.68
N SER A 3 -53.58 -11.04 37.66
CA SER A 3 -53.67 -12.46 38.05
C SER A 3 -54.18 -12.73 39.49
N VAL A 4 -54.33 -11.67 40.28
CA VAL A 4 -54.90 -11.68 41.62
C VAL A 4 -56.43 -11.59 41.58
N GLN A 5 -56.99 -10.81 40.64
CA GLN A 5 -58.44 -10.64 40.48
C GLN A 5 -59.10 -11.87 39.86
N THR A 6 -58.38 -12.62 39.01
CA THR A 6 -58.86 -13.89 38.46
C THR A 6 -58.94 -14.96 39.55
N ARG A 7 -57.94 -15.03 40.45
CA ARG A 7 -57.88 -16.01 41.54
C ARG A 7 -58.91 -15.76 42.64
N SER A 8 -59.26 -14.51 42.93
CA SER A 8 -60.31 -14.18 43.90
C SER A 8 -61.70 -14.48 43.36
N ALA A 9 -61.95 -14.20 42.07
CA ALA A 9 -63.20 -14.55 41.39
C ALA A 9 -63.43 -16.07 41.36
N GLU A 10 -62.39 -16.86 41.09
CA GLU A 10 -62.47 -18.33 41.08
C GLU A 10 -62.80 -18.94 42.46
N ARG A 11 -62.25 -18.37 43.54
CA ARG A 11 -62.60 -18.78 44.91
C ARG A 11 -64.02 -18.39 45.32
N ALA A 12 -64.47 -17.20 44.95
CA ALA A 12 -65.83 -16.75 45.26
C ALA A 12 -66.88 -17.61 44.54
N LEU A 13 -66.64 -17.94 43.26
CA LEU A 13 -67.49 -18.86 42.48
C LEU A 13 -67.52 -20.28 43.07
N SER A 14 -66.36 -20.78 43.51
CA SER A 14 -66.26 -22.08 44.17
C SER A 14 -67.01 -22.11 45.50
N GLY A 15 -66.89 -21.06 46.32
CA GLY A 15 -67.61 -20.93 47.60
C GLY A 15 -69.12 -20.85 47.42
N GLY A 16 -69.60 -20.06 46.45
CA GLY A 16 -71.04 -19.94 46.16
C GLY A 16 -71.67 -21.25 45.68
N THR A 17 -70.94 -22.04 44.90
CA THR A 17 -71.40 -23.36 44.43
C THR A 17 -71.60 -24.33 45.59
N TRP A 18 -70.66 -24.38 46.54
CA TRP A 18 -70.78 -25.24 47.73
C TRP A 18 -71.92 -24.81 48.65
N LEU A 19 -72.17 -23.51 48.77
CA LEU A 19 -73.27 -22.99 49.58
C LEU A 19 -74.64 -23.41 49.02
N ILE A 20 -74.81 -23.39 47.70
CA ILE A 20 -76.03 -23.88 47.02
C ILE A 20 -76.22 -25.38 47.24
N VAL A 21 -75.15 -26.18 47.11
CA VAL A 21 -75.20 -27.64 47.36
C VAL A 21 -75.60 -27.93 48.80
N CYS A 22 -74.96 -27.28 49.78
CA CYS A 22 -75.31 -27.43 51.19
C CYS A 22 -76.78 -27.05 51.47
N GLY A 23 -77.27 -25.96 50.87
CA GLY A 23 -78.66 -25.54 50.99
C GLY A 23 -79.66 -26.54 50.42
N ALA A 24 -79.35 -27.12 49.26
CA ALA A 24 -80.18 -28.16 48.63
C ALA A 24 -80.22 -29.45 49.48
N MET A 25 -79.08 -29.88 50.02
CA MET A 25 -78.99 -31.03 50.93
C MET A 25 -79.81 -30.82 52.20
N LEU A 26 -79.70 -29.65 52.82
CA LEU A 26 -80.49 -29.30 54.01
C LEU A 26 -81.99 -29.30 53.71
N TYR A 27 -82.40 -28.74 52.58
CA TYR A 27 -83.80 -28.72 52.17
C TYR A 27 -84.34 -30.14 51.94
N SER A 28 -83.58 -31.00 51.26
CA SER A 28 -83.89 -32.42 51.01
C SER A 28 -84.06 -33.21 52.30
N ILE A 29 -83.17 -33.02 53.28
CA ILE A 29 -83.30 -33.64 54.61
C ILE A 29 -84.59 -33.18 55.28
N LEU A 30 -84.90 -31.88 55.25
CA LEU A 30 -86.08 -31.34 55.91
C LEU A 30 -87.40 -31.79 55.28
N THR A 31 -87.43 -32.07 53.97
CA THR A 31 -88.65 -32.48 53.26
C THR A 31 -88.84 -33.99 53.19
N VAL A 32 -87.78 -34.77 53.02
CA VAL A 32 -87.86 -36.23 52.80
C VAL A 32 -87.85 -37.02 54.10
N THR A 33 -87.16 -36.54 55.15
CA THR A 33 -87.16 -37.18 56.48
C THR A 33 -88.58 -37.41 57.05
N PRO A 34 -89.50 -36.42 57.06
CA PRO A 34 -90.85 -36.65 57.56
C PRO A 34 -91.70 -37.58 56.68
N LEU A 35 -91.36 -37.73 55.38
CA LEU A 35 -92.05 -38.65 54.48
C LEU A 35 -91.61 -40.10 54.74
N MET A 36 -90.32 -40.32 54.96
CA MET A 36 -89.75 -41.64 55.27
C MET A 36 -90.14 -42.12 56.67
N ALA A 37 -90.15 -41.24 57.67
CA ALA A 37 -90.60 -41.57 59.02
C ALA A 37 -92.05 -42.09 59.04
N ARG A 38 -92.90 -41.63 58.12
CA ARG A 38 -94.30 -42.12 58.01
C ARG A 38 -94.45 -43.51 57.39
N HIS A 39 -93.42 -44.03 56.73
CA HIS A 39 -93.45 -45.31 56.00
C HIS A 39 -92.44 -46.33 56.53
N THR A 40 -91.65 -45.95 57.54
CA THR A 40 -90.66 -46.80 58.19
C THR A 40 -91.29 -47.35 59.48
N ALA A 41 -90.95 -48.58 59.87
CA ALA A 41 -91.42 -49.13 61.14
C ALA A 41 -90.82 -48.32 62.31
N ASP A 42 -91.57 -48.11 63.40
CA ASP A 42 -91.21 -47.23 64.53
C ASP A 42 -89.78 -47.49 65.08
N ASP A 43 -89.29 -48.73 65.04
CA ASP A 43 -87.94 -49.11 65.49
C ASP A 43 -86.79 -48.56 64.61
N TRP A 44 -87.09 -48.09 63.39
CA TRP A 44 -86.13 -47.68 62.36
C TRP A 44 -86.21 -46.21 61.97
N ASP A 45 -87.07 -45.41 62.62
CA ASP A 45 -87.25 -43.98 62.35
C ASP A 45 -85.97 -43.16 62.45
N TRP A 46 -85.02 -43.60 63.28
CA TRP A 46 -83.71 -42.96 63.40
C TRP A 46 -82.89 -43.00 62.10
N THR A 47 -83.21 -43.90 61.16
CA THR A 47 -82.56 -44.00 59.85
C THR A 47 -83.18 -43.12 58.77
N ALA A 48 -84.36 -42.54 59.03
CA ALA A 48 -85.07 -41.68 58.07
C ALA A 48 -84.24 -40.52 57.48
N PRO A 49 -83.33 -39.84 58.21
CA PRO A 49 -82.51 -38.77 57.63
C PRO A 49 -81.26 -39.27 56.88
N ILE A 50 -80.93 -40.56 56.97
CA ILE A 50 -79.74 -41.13 56.30
C ILE A 50 -79.97 -41.29 54.81
N LEU A 51 -81.16 -41.73 54.40
CA LEU A 51 -81.48 -41.99 52.99
C LEU A 51 -81.42 -40.73 52.10
N PRO A 52 -82.00 -39.57 52.48
CA PRO A 52 -81.90 -38.34 51.71
C PRO A 52 -80.46 -37.85 51.56
N LEU A 53 -79.66 -37.97 52.63
CA LEU A 53 -78.25 -37.60 52.63
C LEU A 53 -77.44 -38.44 51.61
N VAL A 54 -77.70 -39.75 51.55
CA VAL A 54 -77.03 -40.65 50.61
C VAL A 54 -77.42 -40.34 49.16
N VAL A 55 -78.70 -40.07 48.90
CA VAL A 55 -79.18 -39.69 47.57
C VAL A 55 -78.54 -38.38 47.10
N ASP A 56 -78.50 -37.36 47.96
CA ASP A 56 -77.89 -36.08 47.59
C ASP A 56 -76.37 -36.20 47.42
N ALA A 57 -75.69 -36.98 48.28
CA ALA A 57 -74.28 -37.27 48.11
C ALA A 57 -74.00 -37.98 46.77
N ALA A 58 -74.84 -38.93 46.37
CA ALA A 58 -74.72 -39.60 45.08
C ALA A 58 -74.89 -38.61 43.90
N VAL A 59 -75.85 -37.69 43.97
CA VAL A 59 -76.05 -36.64 42.96
C VAL A 59 -74.83 -35.73 42.87
N VAL A 60 -74.30 -35.27 44.01
CA VAL A 60 -73.11 -34.42 44.07
C VAL A 60 -71.88 -35.13 43.50
N ILE A 61 -71.69 -36.41 43.86
CA ILE A 61 -70.59 -37.24 43.34
C ILE A 61 -70.71 -37.39 41.83
N VAL A 62 -71.89 -37.69 41.29
CA VAL A 62 -72.10 -37.83 39.83
C VAL A 62 -71.81 -36.52 39.10
N VAL A 63 -72.25 -35.38 39.62
CA VAL A 63 -71.98 -34.06 39.03
C VAL A 63 -70.49 -33.71 39.11
N LYS A 64 -69.81 -34.06 40.20
CA LYS A 64 -68.36 -33.80 40.37
C LYS A 64 -67.48 -34.75 39.58
N LEU A 65 -67.88 -36.00 39.40
CA LEU A 65 -67.15 -36.99 38.61
C LEU A 65 -67.05 -36.54 37.14
N ASP A 66 -68.09 -35.89 36.60
CA ASP A 66 -68.09 -35.31 35.25
C ASP A 66 -67.06 -34.16 35.11
N ASP A 67 -66.84 -33.37 36.18
CA ASP A 67 -65.82 -32.31 36.23
C ASP A 67 -64.40 -32.88 36.27
N VAL A 68 -64.19 -33.98 36.98
CA VAL A 68 -62.88 -34.65 37.04
C VAL A 68 -62.57 -35.38 35.73
N LEU A 69 -63.56 -36.05 35.12
CA LEU A 69 -63.38 -36.77 33.86
C LEU A 69 -63.04 -35.83 32.69
N SER A 70 -63.73 -34.68 32.62
CA SER A 70 -63.48 -33.67 31.58
C SER A 70 -62.10 -33.00 31.71
N ARG A 71 -61.60 -32.83 32.93
CA ARG A 71 -60.23 -32.33 33.19
C ARG A 71 -59.12 -33.32 32.80
N LEU A 72 -59.42 -34.63 32.82
CA LEU A 72 -58.47 -35.69 32.46
C LEU A 72 -58.48 -36.04 30.96
N GLY A 73 -59.21 -35.28 30.13
CA GLY A 73 -59.27 -35.50 28.67
C GLY A 73 -60.11 -36.72 28.26
N GLY A 74 -60.83 -37.34 29.21
CA GLY A 74 -61.71 -38.46 28.96
C GLY A 74 -63.10 -37.98 28.56
N HIS A 75 -63.50 -38.26 27.32
CA HIS A 75 -64.89 -38.11 26.90
C HIS A 75 -65.67 -39.27 27.53
N GLY A 76 -66.36 -39.05 28.65
CA GLY A 76 -67.19 -40.07 29.31
C GLY A 76 -68.35 -40.62 28.45
N GLY A 77 -68.39 -40.30 27.16
CA GLY A 77 -69.46 -40.67 26.24
C GLY A 77 -70.80 -40.07 26.66
N ARG A 78 -71.89 -40.75 26.29
CA ARG A 78 -73.26 -40.33 26.63
C ARG A 78 -73.70 -40.82 28.01
N TRP A 79 -72.90 -41.66 28.68
CA TRP A 79 -73.27 -42.32 29.94
C TRP A 79 -73.47 -41.35 31.12
N PRO A 80 -72.62 -40.34 31.35
CA PRO A 80 -72.85 -39.34 32.40
C PRO A 80 -74.15 -38.56 32.22
N VAL A 81 -74.53 -38.29 30.96
CA VAL A 81 -75.79 -37.63 30.62
C VAL A 81 -76.96 -38.55 30.98
N VAL A 82 -76.91 -39.81 30.58
CA VAL A 82 -77.95 -40.81 30.88
C VAL A 82 -78.12 -40.98 32.41
N LEU A 83 -77.01 -41.13 33.15
CA LEU A 83 -77.05 -41.27 34.61
C LEU A 83 -77.66 -40.04 35.28
N ARG A 84 -77.28 -38.83 34.85
CA ARG A 84 -77.81 -37.58 35.40
C ARG A 84 -79.32 -37.44 35.18
N TRP A 85 -79.79 -37.73 33.97
CA TRP A 85 -81.23 -37.69 33.67
C TRP A 85 -82.00 -38.75 34.45
N MET A 86 -81.46 -39.95 34.57
CA MET A 86 -82.10 -41.04 35.32
C MET A 86 -82.20 -40.69 36.82
N THR A 87 -81.12 -40.20 37.43
CA THR A 87 -81.13 -39.77 38.83
C THR A 87 -82.04 -38.57 39.04
N GLY A 88 -81.99 -37.56 38.15
CA GLY A 88 -82.86 -36.38 38.24
C GLY A 88 -84.35 -36.71 38.13
N LEU A 89 -84.72 -37.59 37.19
CA LEU A 89 -86.10 -38.06 37.04
C LEU A 89 -86.56 -38.89 38.25
N MET A 90 -85.68 -39.71 38.82
CA MET A 90 -85.99 -40.47 40.04
C MET A 90 -86.20 -39.54 41.25
N THR A 91 -85.37 -38.51 41.41
CA THR A 91 -85.55 -37.49 42.45
C THR A 91 -86.84 -36.70 42.26
N LEU A 92 -87.18 -36.33 41.02
CA LEU A 92 -88.46 -35.67 40.70
C LEU A 92 -89.65 -36.57 41.04
N ALA A 93 -89.59 -37.86 40.68
CA ALA A 93 -90.63 -38.82 40.98
C ALA A 93 -90.82 -38.99 42.50
N LEU A 94 -89.73 -39.14 43.27
CA LEU A 94 -89.80 -39.28 44.73
C LEU A 94 -90.37 -38.03 45.42
N ASN A 95 -90.00 -36.83 44.95
CA ASN A 95 -90.48 -35.58 45.52
C ASN A 95 -91.96 -35.30 45.18
N THR A 96 -92.43 -35.74 44.01
CA THR A 96 -93.81 -35.50 43.56
C THR A 96 -94.77 -36.65 43.83
N ALA A 97 -94.28 -37.86 44.16
CA ALA A 97 -95.08 -39.07 44.31
C ALA A 97 -96.19 -38.94 45.37
N ASP A 98 -95.88 -38.44 46.57
CA ASP A 98 -96.88 -38.31 47.65
C ASP A 98 -97.99 -37.31 47.28
N SER A 99 -97.64 -36.17 46.70
CA SER A 99 -98.61 -35.18 46.19
C SER A 99 -99.42 -35.71 45.01
N ALA A 100 -98.79 -36.45 44.10
CA ALA A 100 -99.46 -37.06 42.94
C ALA A 100 -100.46 -38.14 43.37
N LEU A 101 -100.10 -38.99 44.34
CA LEU A 101 -100.99 -40.01 44.91
C LEU A 101 -102.21 -39.40 45.60
N LYS A 102 -102.05 -38.22 46.23
CA LYS A 102 -103.13 -37.45 46.85
C LYS A 102 -103.93 -36.58 45.87
N LYS A 103 -103.59 -36.61 44.57
CA LYS A 103 -104.16 -35.75 43.51
C LYS A 103 -104.00 -34.25 43.79
N ASP A 104 -103.00 -33.86 44.57
CA ASP A 104 -102.68 -32.46 44.85
C ASP A 104 -101.73 -31.90 43.78
N LEU A 105 -102.32 -31.25 42.77
CA LEU A 105 -101.57 -30.63 41.67
C LEU A 105 -100.67 -29.48 42.15
N VAL A 106 -101.04 -28.78 43.22
CA VAL A 106 -100.24 -27.68 43.78
C VAL A 106 -99.01 -28.25 44.48
N GLY A 107 -99.18 -29.30 45.27
CA GLY A 107 -98.08 -30.04 45.88
C GLY A 107 -97.09 -30.59 44.84
N VAL A 108 -97.59 -31.20 43.75
CA VAL A 108 -96.74 -31.67 42.64
C VAL A 108 -95.95 -30.51 42.03
N ALA A 109 -96.61 -29.37 41.77
CA ALA A 109 -95.94 -28.19 41.22
C ALA A 109 -94.83 -27.69 42.15
N VAL A 110 -95.12 -27.46 43.44
CA VAL A 110 -94.14 -26.95 44.42
C VAL A 110 -92.96 -27.90 44.59
N HIS A 111 -93.21 -29.20 44.71
CA HIS A 111 -92.14 -30.20 44.89
C HIS A 111 -91.38 -30.54 43.61
N SER A 112 -91.87 -30.14 42.44
CA SER A 112 -91.14 -30.27 41.16
C SER A 112 -90.12 -29.16 40.91
N VAL A 113 -90.30 -27.97 41.52
CA VAL A 113 -89.47 -26.79 41.22
C VAL A 113 -88.00 -27.03 41.51
N ALA A 114 -87.66 -27.55 42.70
CA ALA A 114 -86.26 -27.76 43.10
C ALA A 114 -85.56 -28.83 42.23
N PRO A 115 -86.13 -30.02 41.99
CA PRO A 115 -85.54 -31.00 41.07
C PRO A 115 -85.36 -30.49 39.63
N LEU A 116 -86.36 -29.78 39.09
CA LEU A 116 -86.28 -29.23 37.74
C LEU A 116 -85.18 -28.15 37.64
N LEU A 117 -85.07 -27.26 38.61
CA LEU A 117 -83.99 -26.29 38.68
C LEU A 117 -82.62 -26.97 38.76
N LEU A 118 -82.48 -28.06 39.51
CA LEU A 118 -81.22 -28.80 39.62
C LEU A 118 -80.82 -29.43 38.28
N ILE A 119 -81.76 -30.06 37.57
CA ILE A 119 -81.49 -30.65 36.24
C ILE A 119 -81.10 -29.56 35.24
N VAL A 120 -81.87 -28.47 35.16
CA VAL A 120 -81.62 -27.37 34.21
C VAL A 120 -80.29 -26.68 34.52
N THR A 121 -79.99 -26.40 35.79
CA THR A 121 -78.72 -25.76 36.18
C THR A 121 -77.52 -26.66 35.94
N ALA A 122 -77.66 -27.99 36.08
CA ALA A 122 -76.60 -28.94 35.74
C ALA A 122 -76.29 -28.96 34.22
N GLU A 123 -77.33 -28.99 33.38
CA GLU A 123 -77.16 -28.95 31.92
C GLU A 123 -76.60 -27.60 31.44
N ALA A 124 -77.11 -26.49 31.99
CA ALA A 124 -76.57 -25.16 31.71
C ALA A 124 -75.09 -25.05 32.14
N SER A 125 -74.75 -25.55 33.33
CA SER A 125 -73.37 -25.55 33.83
C SER A 125 -72.41 -26.32 32.92
N LEU A 126 -72.84 -27.45 32.36
CA LEU A 126 -72.03 -28.22 31.43
C LEU A 126 -71.82 -27.47 30.11
N ALA A 127 -72.87 -26.85 29.57
CA ALA A 127 -72.78 -26.04 28.35
C ALA A 127 -71.82 -24.85 28.53
N TYR A 128 -71.95 -24.12 29.65
CA TYR A 128 -71.04 -23.02 29.97
C TYR A 128 -69.59 -23.50 30.12
N ARG A 129 -69.34 -24.63 30.81
CA ARG A 129 -67.98 -25.18 30.95
C ARG A 129 -67.37 -25.56 29.61
N ARG A 130 -68.13 -26.19 28.71
CA ARG A 130 -67.65 -26.52 27.35
C ARG A 130 -67.32 -25.26 26.56
N ALA A 131 -68.16 -24.24 26.63
CA ALA A 131 -67.91 -22.96 25.96
C ALA A 131 -66.65 -22.27 26.50
N ILE A 132 -66.45 -22.25 27.82
CA ILE A 132 -65.25 -21.68 28.45
C ILE A 132 -63.99 -22.46 28.04
N ALA A 133 -64.02 -23.79 28.13
CA ALA A 133 -62.87 -24.63 27.75
C ALA A 133 -62.50 -24.45 26.25
N ALA A 134 -63.50 -24.34 25.37
CA ALA A 134 -63.27 -24.07 23.95
C ALA A 134 -62.67 -22.68 23.71
N ALA A 135 -63.15 -21.66 24.43
CA ALA A 135 -62.61 -20.31 24.36
C ALA A 135 -61.15 -20.26 24.86
N GLU A 136 -60.84 -20.91 25.97
CA GLU A 136 -59.46 -21.01 26.50
C GLU A 136 -58.53 -21.75 25.54
N ALA A 137 -58.97 -22.86 24.94
CA ALA A 137 -58.18 -23.59 23.95
C ALA A 137 -57.87 -22.74 22.71
N THR A 138 -58.87 -21.98 22.23
CA THR A 138 -58.70 -21.07 21.09
C THR A 138 -57.73 -19.94 21.42
N HIS A 139 -57.84 -19.34 22.61
CA HIS A 139 -56.94 -18.29 23.07
C HIS A 139 -55.49 -18.80 23.18
N LYS A 140 -55.30 -19.98 23.78
CA LYS A 140 -53.98 -20.59 23.94
C LYS A 140 -53.34 -20.92 22.59
N ALA A 141 -54.10 -21.48 21.64
CA ALA A 141 -53.63 -21.75 20.30
C ALA A 141 -53.21 -20.47 19.56
N ALA A 142 -53.95 -19.37 19.74
CA ALA A 142 -53.59 -18.07 19.16
C ALA A 142 -52.29 -17.51 19.77
N GLU A 143 -52.11 -17.59 21.09
CA GLU A 143 -50.88 -17.18 21.77
C GLU A 143 -49.67 -18.03 21.32
N ASP A 144 -49.85 -19.34 21.19
CA ASP A 144 -48.79 -20.25 20.72
C ASP A 144 -48.38 -19.91 19.28
N ALA A 145 -49.36 -19.71 18.39
CA ALA A 145 -49.10 -19.29 17.02
C ALA A 145 -48.42 -17.92 16.93
N GLU A 146 -48.79 -16.97 17.79
CA GLU A 146 -48.12 -15.66 17.86
C GLU A 146 -46.68 -15.79 18.37
N ARG A 147 -46.44 -16.61 19.39
CA ARG A 147 -45.10 -16.90 19.92
C ARG A 147 -44.20 -17.52 18.85
N GLU A 148 -44.71 -18.49 18.10
CA GLU A 148 -43.99 -19.12 17.00
C GLU A 148 -43.65 -18.12 15.89
N ARG A 149 -44.63 -17.28 15.47
CA ARG A 149 -44.38 -16.21 14.49
C ARG A 149 -43.32 -15.23 14.94
N ARG A 150 -43.37 -14.78 16.20
CA ARG A 150 -42.35 -13.88 16.78
C ARG A 150 -40.98 -14.56 16.89
N ALA A 151 -40.93 -15.87 17.14
CA ALA A 151 -39.67 -16.62 17.14
C ALA A 151 -39.08 -16.73 15.73
N GLN A 152 -39.90 -17.07 14.73
CA GLN A 152 -39.49 -17.14 13.33
C GLN A 152 -39.01 -15.79 12.79
N GLN A 153 -39.73 -14.70 13.09
CA GLN A 153 -39.32 -13.34 12.72
C GLN A 153 -37.95 -12.98 13.31
N ARG A 154 -37.72 -13.27 14.60
CA ARG A 154 -36.41 -13.00 15.23
C ARG A 154 -35.27 -13.80 14.59
N LEU A 155 -35.52 -15.05 14.20
CA LEU A 155 -34.53 -15.86 13.50
C LEU A 155 -34.24 -15.30 12.09
N ALA A 156 -35.28 -14.93 11.34
CA ALA A 156 -35.13 -14.32 10.02
C ALA A 156 -34.39 -12.97 10.07
N ASP A 157 -34.70 -12.13 11.05
CA ASP A 157 -34.01 -10.85 11.25
C ASP A 157 -32.54 -11.04 11.63
N ALA A 158 -32.24 -12.03 12.48
CA ALA A 158 -30.87 -12.37 12.84
C ALA A 158 -30.06 -12.91 11.64
N GLU A 159 -30.70 -13.70 10.77
CA GLU A 159 -30.07 -14.19 9.54
C GLU A 159 -29.81 -13.07 8.54
N ARG A 160 -30.77 -12.16 8.32
CA ARG A 160 -30.59 -10.98 7.47
C ARG A 160 -29.44 -10.12 7.95
N ARG A 161 -29.37 -9.81 9.25
CA ARG A 161 -28.25 -9.04 9.83
C ARG A 161 -26.89 -9.71 9.56
N ARG A 162 -26.81 -11.04 9.68
CA ARG A 162 -25.57 -11.77 9.37
C ARG A 162 -25.20 -11.73 7.90
N GLN A 163 -26.19 -11.73 7.00
CA GLN A 163 -25.96 -11.57 5.56
C GLN A 163 -25.48 -10.16 5.25
N ASP A 164 -26.17 -9.14 5.76
CA ASP A 164 -25.79 -7.73 5.60
C ASP A 164 -24.37 -7.47 6.12
N GLU A 165 -23.99 -8.01 7.28
CA GLU A 165 -22.64 -7.90 7.82
C GLU A 165 -21.58 -8.57 6.93
N ARG A 166 -21.91 -9.69 6.29
CA ARG A 166 -20.99 -10.37 5.34
C ARG A 166 -20.83 -9.55 4.07
N GLU A 167 -21.94 -9.09 3.49
CA GLU A 167 -21.92 -8.25 2.29
C GLU A 167 -21.16 -6.94 2.55
N GLN A 168 -21.34 -6.30 3.71
CA GLN A 168 -20.59 -5.11 4.08
C GLN A 168 -19.08 -5.39 4.19
N ARG A 169 -18.68 -6.52 4.77
CA ARG A 169 -17.25 -6.91 4.86
C ARG A 169 -16.66 -7.21 3.49
N GLU A 170 -17.40 -7.88 2.62
CA GLU A 170 -16.97 -8.18 1.25
C GLU A 170 -16.85 -6.91 0.42
N ASN A 171 -17.82 -6.01 0.49
CA ASN A 171 -17.80 -4.71 -0.18
C ASN A 171 -16.64 -3.84 0.34
N ALA A 172 -16.42 -3.79 1.65
CA ALA A 172 -15.28 -3.07 2.22
C ALA A 172 -13.93 -3.67 1.77
N ALA A 173 -13.82 -5.00 1.72
CA ALA A 173 -12.63 -5.68 1.22
C ALA A 173 -12.40 -5.46 -0.28
N ALA A 174 -13.47 -5.39 -1.08
CA ALA A 174 -13.41 -5.06 -2.50
C ALA A 174 -12.92 -3.63 -2.72
N LEU A 175 -13.51 -2.65 -2.02
CA LEU A 175 -13.08 -1.25 -2.07
C LEU A 175 -11.62 -1.09 -1.64
N ALA A 176 -11.18 -1.79 -0.59
CA ALA A 176 -9.78 -1.75 -0.15
C ALA A 176 -8.79 -2.43 -1.13
N ARG A 177 -9.25 -3.37 -1.96
CA ARG A 177 -8.44 -3.92 -3.07
C ARG A 177 -8.34 -2.92 -4.20
N GLU A 178 -9.48 -2.36 -4.62
CA GLU A 178 -9.53 -1.35 -5.68
C GLU A 178 -8.68 -0.12 -5.36
N GLN A 179 -8.74 0.38 -4.12
CA GLN A 179 -7.89 1.49 -3.68
C GLN A 179 -6.40 1.15 -3.78
N ARG A 180 -5.98 -0.03 -3.30
CA ARG A 180 -4.57 -0.45 -3.39
C ARG A 180 -4.11 -0.65 -4.82
N GLU A 181 -4.98 -1.18 -5.69
CA GLU A 181 -4.69 -1.33 -7.11
C GLU A 181 -4.57 0.03 -7.81
N HIS A 182 -5.46 0.99 -7.49
CA HIS A 182 -5.40 2.35 -8.01
C HIS A 182 -4.14 3.08 -7.53
N GLU A 183 -3.81 3.00 -6.25
CA GLU A 183 -2.56 3.55 -5.69
C GLU A 183 -1.32 2.91 -6.33
N ALA A 184 -1.32 1.59 -6.51
CA ALA A 184 -0.23 0.90 -7.19
C ALA A 184 -0.11 1.28 -8.66
N ALA A 185 -1.23 1.51 -9.36
CA ALA A 185 -1.25 1.98 -10.73
C ALA A 185 -0.70 3.41 -10.84
N LEU A 186 -1.12 4.31 -9.95
CA LEU A 186 -0.58 5.67 -9.87
C LEU A 186 0.92 5.69 -9.55
N ALA A 187 1.38 4.83 -8.63
CA ALA A 187 2.80 4.71 -8.30
C ALA A 187 3.63 4.18 -9.49
N ARG A 188 3.10 3.22 -10.25
CA ARG A 188 3.76 2.73 -11.49
C ARG A 188 3.82 3.81 -12.56
N GLU A 189 2.74 4.56 -12.75
CA GLU A 189 2.71 5.66 -13.70
C GLU A 189 3.71 6.77 -13.33
N GLN A 190 3.81 7.11 -12.04
CA GLN A 190 4.80 8.05 -11.53
C GLN A 190 6.23 7.55 -11.77
N ALA A 191 6.51 6.28 -11.42
CA ALA A 191 7.82 5.67 -11.64
C ALA A 191 8.20 5.63 -13.13
N GLU A 192 7.25 5.33 -14.03
CA GLU A 192 7.50 5.33 -15.47
C GLU A 192 7.80 6.75 -16.00
N ARG A 193 7.07 7.76 -15.52
CA ARG A 193 7.33 9.17 -15.87
C ARG A 193 8.71 9.62 -15.37
N GLU A 194 9.10 9.23 -14.17
CA GLU A 194 10.42 9.53 -13.61
C GLU A 194 11.53 8.80 -14.37
N GLU A 195 11.36 7.53 -14.70
CA GLU A 195 12.32 6.78 -15.51
C GLU A 195 12.48 7.39 -16.90
N ARG A 196 11.38 7.80 -17.54
CA ARG A 196 11.41 8.50 -18.83
C ARG A 196 12.17 9.81 -18.74
N ARG A 197 11.92 10.63 -17.71
CA ARG A 197 12.68 11.87 -17.47
C ARG A 197 14.17 11.60 -17.22
N ALA A 198 14.50 10.57 -16.44
CA ALA A 198 15.88 10.20 -16.18
C ALA A 198 16.60 9.70 -17.46
N ARG A 199 15.90 8.96 -18.33
CA ARG A 199 16.44 8.55 -19.64
C ARG A 199 16.66 9.76 -20.55
N GLU A 200 15.68 10.65 -20.67
CA GLU A 200 15.81 11.89 -21.45
C GLU A 200 16.96 12.77 -20.95
N GLU A 201 17.13 12.88 -19.62
CA GLU A 201 18.24 13.64 -19.03
C GLU A 201 19.60 13.00 -19.31
N ARG A 202 19.71 11.66 -19.21
CA ARG A 202 20.95 10.94 -19.57
C ARG A 202 21.29 11.12 -21.04
N GLU A 203 20.31 10.95 -21.93
CA GLU A 203 20.52 11.18 -23.36
C GLU A 203 20.89 12.63 -23.67
N ALA A 204 20.31 13.61 -22.97
CA ALA A 204 20.67 15.01 -23.12
C ALA A 204 22.10 15.29 -22.66
N ARG A 205 22.52 14.70 -21.53
CA ARG A 205 23.90 14.79 -21.03
C ARG A 205 24.88 14.13 -21.99
N GLU A 206 24.59 12.92 -22.47
CA GLU A 206 25.42 12.22 -23.45
C GLU A 206 25.55 13.01 -24.76
N ARG A 207 24.46 13.60 -25.25
CA ARG A 207 24.47 14.51 -26.42
C ARG A 207 25.32 15.74 -26.16
N ALA A 208 25.21 16.37 -24.98
CA ALA A 208 26.02 17.52 -24.63
C ALA A 208 27.52 17.18 -24.52
N GLU A 209 27.86 16.05 -23.90
CA GLU A 209 29.24 15.56 -23.79
C GLU A 209 29.81 15.15 -25.15
N ALA A 210 29.01 14.58 -26.04
CA ALA A 210 29.43 14.28 -27.41
C ALA A 210 29.74 15.56 -28.20
N LEU A 211 28.85 16.56 -28.12
CA LEU A 211 29.07 17.86 -28.73
C LEU A 211 30.29 18.58 -28.15
N GLU A 212 30.53 18.47 -26.83
CA GLU A 212 31.71 19.05 -26.20
C GLU A 212 33.00 18.34 -26.64
N ARG A 213 33.00 17.01 -26.72
CA ARG A 213 34.13 16.23 -27.24
C ARG A 213 34.45 16.60 -28.67
N GLU A 214 33.45 16.64 -29.54
CA GLU A 214 33.62 17.05 -30.94
C GLU A 214 34.17 18.50 -31.04
N ALA A 215 33.68 19.41 -30.19
CA ALA A 215 34.18 20.78 -30.15
C ALA A 215 35.61 20.90 -29.58
N ARG A 216 36.04 19.98 -28.72
CA ARG A 216 37.42 19.89 -28.23
C ARG A 216 38.34 19.32 -29.30
N GLU A 217 37.95 18.21 -29.94
CA GLU A 217 38.69 17.60 -31.05
C GLU A 217 38.89 18.56 -32.21
N ARG A 218 37.85 19.31 -32.60
CA ARG A 218 37.96 20.38 -33.62
C ARG A 218 38.97 21.45 -33.22
N ARG A 219 38.98 21.86 -31.95
CA ARG A 219 39.93 22.86 -31.42
C ARG A 219 41.35 22.32 -31.34
N GLU A 220 41.53 21.05 -31.00
CA GLU A 220 42.84 20.38 -30.99
C GLU A 220 43.38 20.22 -32.40
N HIS A 221 42.60 19.71 -33.34
CA HIS A 221 43.01 19.63 -34.75
C HIS A 221 43.33 21.01 -35.36
N GLU A 222 42.57 22.05 -35.02
CA GLU A 222 42.89 23.41 -35.47
C GLU A 222 44.21 23.91 -34.87
N ARG A 223 44.52 23.57 -33.61
CA ARG A 223 45.82 23.88 -32.99
C ARG A 223 46.95 23.11 -33.65
N GLU A 224 46.78 21.80 -33.86
CA GLU A 224 47.77 20.96 -34.53
C GLU A 224 48.05 21.44 -35.95
N GLN A 225 47.02 21.84 -36.72
CA GLN A 225 47.20 22.42 -38.05
C GLN A 225 47.99 23.73 -37.99
N ARG A 226 47.65 24.63 -37.07
CA ARG A 226 48.40 25.91 -36.90
C ARG A 226 49.84 25.68 -36.45
N GLU A 227 50.08 24.70 -35.58
CA GLU A 227 51.42 24.32 -35.14
C GLU A 227 52.23 23.68 -36.28
N HIS A 228 51.62 22.80 -37.05
CA HIS A 228 52.26 22.17 -38.21
C HIS A 228 52.62 23.22 -39.28
N GLU A 229 51.70 24.16 -39.55
CA GLU A 229 51.95 25.27 -40.48
C GLU A 229 53.07 26.19 -39.99
N ARG A 230 53.09 26.51 -38.69
CA ARG A 230 54.21 27.24 -38.06
C ARG A 230 55.54 26.50 -38.19
N GLN A 231 55.57 25.21 -37.89
CA GLN A 231 56.78 24.40 -38.01
C GLN A 231 57.29 24.33 -39.45
N MET A 232 56.40 24.23 -40.43
CA MET A 232 56.76 24.23 -41.86
C MET A 232 57.34 25.59 -42.29
N LEU A 233 56.74 26.69 -41.83
CA LEU A 233 57.26 28.03 -42.08
C LEU A 233 58.63 28.25 -41.41
N GLU A 234 58.79 27.83 -40.15
CA GLU A 234 60.08 27.91 -39.45
C GLU A 234 61.17 27.10 -40.13
N ARG A 235 60.86 25.87 -40.59
CA ARG A 235 61.79 25.05 -41.39
C ARG A 235 62.18 25.75 -42.68
N GLN A 236 61.23 26.31 -43.43
CA GLN A 236 61.53 27.05 -44.66
C GLN A 236 62.40 28.28 -44.42
N VAL A 237 62.13 29.04 -43.35
CA VAL A 237 62.94 30.22 -42.98
C VAL A 237 64.36 29.79 -42.62
N ARG A 238 64.50 28.71 -41.84
CA ARG A 238 65.80 28.19 -41.43
C ARG A 238 66.60 27.64 -42.61
N GLU A 239 65.98 26.87 -43.50
CA GLU A 239 66.63 26.37 -44.73
C GLU A 239 67.09 27.51 -45.64
N ARG A 240 66.30 28.58 -45.79
CA ARG A 240 66.71 29.76 -46.55
C ARG A 240 67.89 30.49 -45.91
N ALA A 241 67.87 30.67 -44.59
CA ALA A 241 68.96 31.30 -43.85
C ALA A 241 70.26 30.47 -43.92
N GLU A 242 70.16 29.15 -43.80
CA GLU A 242 71.30 28.23 -43.94
C GLU A 242 71.87 28.24 -45.37
N ALA A 243 71.02 28.28 -46.39
CA ALA A 243 71.45 28.40 -47.80
C ALA A 243 72.15 29.74 -48.08
N GLU A 244 71.61 30.85 -47.57
CA GLU A 244 72.21 32.18 -47.74
C GLU A 244 73.57 32.28 -47.01
N GLN A 245 73.70 31.69 -45.83
CA GLN A 245 74.96 31.64 -45.10
C GLN A 245 76.02 30.82 -45.84
N GLN A 246 75.65 29.64 -46.37
CA GLN A 246 76.57 28.82 -47.17
C GLN A 246 77.02 29.52 -48.44
N GLU A 247 76.17 30.34 -49.06
CA GLU A 247 76.53 31.12 -50.24
C GLU A 247 77.55 32.22 -49.88
N ARG A 248 77.33 32.94 -48.78
CA ARG A 248 78.26 33.98 -48.27
C ARG A 248 79.62 33.39 -47.91
N ASP A 249 79.65 32.24 -47.23
CA ASP A 249 80.90 31.57 -46.85
C ASP A 249 81.67 31.07 -48.08
N ARG A 250 80.96 30.53 -49.10
CA ARG A 250 81.58 30.15 -50.38
C ARG A 250 82.11 31.34 -51.16
N ALA A 251 81.45 32.49 -51.12
CA ALA A 251 81.91 33.71 -51.76
C ALA A 251 83.17 34.27 -51.08
N ALA A 252 83.19 34.34 -49.75
CA ALA A 252 84.34 34.78 -48.98
C ALA A 252 85.58 33.88 -49.19
N ALA A 253 85.37 32.55 -49.25
CA ALA A 253 86.44 31.60 -49.50
C ALA A 253 87.05 31.73 -50.91
N ARG A 254 86.27 32.14 -51.92
CA ARG A 254 86.77 32.42 -53.27
C ARG A 254 87.62 33.67 -53.30
N GLU A 255 87.15 34.74 -52.68
CA GLU A 255 87.86 36.03 -52.63
C GLU A 255 89.21 35.92 -51.91
N GLN A 256 89.29 35.11 -50.86
CA GLN A 256 90.53 34.92 -50.11
C GLN A 256 91.61 34.18 -50.93
N ARG A 257 91.22 33.14 -51.69
CA ARG A 257 92.15 32.41 -52.58
C ARG A 257 92.70 33.30 -53.69
N GLU A 258 91.86 34.15 -54.28
CA GLU A 258 92.29 35.08 -55.34
C GLU A 258 93.29 36.14 -54.85
N ARG A 259 93.19 36.57 -53.58
CA ARG A 259 94.14 37.50 -52.97
C ARG A 259 95.50 36.84 -52.71
N GLU A 260 95.51 35.60 -52.22
CA GLU A 260 96.74 34.84 -51.94
C GLU A 260 97.52 34.50 -53.23
N ASP A 261 96.82 34.13 -54.30
CA ASP A 261 97.43 33.86 -55.61
C ASP A 261 98.09 35.10 -56.22
N ARG A 262 97.51 36.28 -56.01
CA ARG A 262 98.05 37.56 -56.52
C ARG A 262 99.37 37.92 -55.84
N ILE A 263 99.43 37.79 -54.51
CA ILE A 263 100.64 38.07 -53.72
C ILE A 263 101.78 37.12 -54.10
N THR A 264 101.47 35.86 -54.37
CA THR A 264 102.46 34.85 -54.76
C THR A 264 103.09 35.16 -56.12
N ARG A 265 102.29 35.60 -57.10
CA ARG A 265 102.77 35.99 -58.43
C ARG A 265 103.65 37.24 -58.41
N GLU A 266 103.29 38.24 -57.59
CA GLU A 266 104.10 39.45 -57.44
C GLU A 266 105.47 39.17 -56.80
N ARG A 267 105.53 38.24 -55.84
CA ARG A 267 106.79 37.80 -55.22
C ARG A 267 107.70 37.06 -56.20
N ALA A 268 107.14 36.19 -57.05
CA ALA A 268 107.90 35.47 -58.07
C ALA A 268 108.52 36.44 -59.10
N ALA A 269 107.75 37.42 -59.57
CA ALA A 269 108.22 38.42 -60.54
C ALA A 269 109.40 39.28 -60.03
N LEU A 270 109.46 39.53 -58.71
CA LEU A 270 110.55 40.30 -58.10
C LEU A 270 111.86 39.49 -57.95
N LEU A 271 111.80 38.16 -57.92
CA LEU A 271 112.97 37.28 -57.79
C LEU A 271 113.55 36.83 -59.14
N GLU A 272 112.72 36.80 -60.19
CA GLU A 272 113.12 36.36 -61.54
C GLU A 272 113.81 37.47 -62.36
N ARG A 273 113.81 38.70 -61.83
CA ARG A 273 114.53 39.83 -62.43
C ARG A 273 116.03 39.58 -62.26
N GLY A 274 116.73 39.19 -63.33
CA GLY A 274 118.17 38.90 -63.32
C GLY A 274 119.06 40.05 -62.81
N PRO A 275 120.41 39.87 -62.77
CA PRO A 275 121.33 40.80 -62.13
C PRO A 275 121.10 42.24 -62.59
N ALA A 276 120.94 43.16 -61.64
CA ALA A 276 120.67 44.56 -61.97
C ALA A 276 121.87 45.16 -62.70
N ALA A 277 121.63 45.71 -63.90
CA ALA A 277 122.66 46.36 -64.72
C ALA A 277 123.23 47.64 -64.08
N GLY A 278 122.67 48.09 -62.97
CA GLY A 278 123.09 49.25 -62.18
C GLY A 278 122.34 49.31 -60.85
N LYS A 279 122.68 50.30 -60.02
CA LYS A 279 122.06 50.49 -58.70
C LYS A 279 120.58 50.89 -58.82
N LEU A 280 119.66 50.05 -58.35
CA LEU A 280 118.21 50.32 -58.36
C LEU A 280 117.81 51.41 -57.35
N ASP A 281 116.59 51.95 -57.48
CA ASP A 281 116.01 52.85 -56.48
C ASP A 281 115.91 52.16 -55.10
N GLU A 282 116.10 52.92 -54.02
CA GLU A 282 116.15 52.35 -52.67
C GLU A 282 114.84 51.64 -52.28
N GLY A 283 113.68 52.18 -52.68
CA GLY A 283 112.38 51.56 -52.37
C GLY A 283 112.16 50.24 -53.12
N GLU A 284 112.72 50.11 -54.32
CA GLU A 284 112.70 48.87 -55.10
C GLU A 284 113.73 47.87 -54.59
N ALA A 285 114.95 48.32 -54.28
CA ALA A 285 116.00 47.50 -53.70
C ALA A 285 115.60 46.91 -52.34
N ARG A 286 114.93 47.69 -51.48
CA ARG A 286 114.40 47.18 -50.19
C ARG A 286 113.36 46.08 -50.41
N ARG A 287 112.44 46.24 -51.37
CA ARG A 287 111.42 45.22 -51.68
C ARG A 287 112.06 43.92 -52.19
N ILE A 288 113.00 44.03 -53.12
CA ILE A 288 113.75 42.88 -53.64
C ILE A 288 114.52 42.19 -52.52
N VAL A 289 115.17 42.94 -51.63
CA VAL A 289 115.91 42.39 -50.49
C VAL A 289 114.99 41.67 -49.50
N THR A 290 113.80 42.21 -49.20
CA THR A 290 112.82 41.54 -48.33
C THR A 290 112.29 40.25 -48.95
N VAL A 291 111.96 40.25 -50.24
CA VAL A 291 111.50 39.06 -50.94
C VAL A 291 112.63 38.03 -51.09
N ALA A 292 113.85 38.46 -51.40
CA ALA A 292 115.04 37.62 -51.49
C ALA A 292 115.39 36.97 -50.14
N PHE A 293 115.26 37.71 -49.04
CA PHE A 293 115.42 37.19 -47.69
C PHE A 293 114.38 36.11 -47.38
N GLY A 294 113.10 36.37 -47.66
CA GLY A 294 112.03 35.38 -47.48
C GLY A 294 112.18 34.14 -48.37
N ALA A 295 112.83 34.27 -49.53
CA ALA A 295 113.16 33.17 -50.43
C ALA A 295 114.49 32.47 -50.09
N GLY A 296 115.20 32.90 -49.04
CA GLY A 296 116.45 32.28 -48.59
C GLY A 296 117.66 32.54 -49.50
N LEU A 297 117.60 33.53 -50.40
CA LEU A 297 118.73 33.88 -51.26
C LEU A 297 119.90 34.41 -50.42
N SER A 298 121.13 34.26 -50.93
CA SER A 298 122.31 34.79 -50.24
C SER A 298 122.39 36.31 -50.33
N VAL A 299 123.04 36.95 -49.36
CA VAL A 299 123.31 38.41 -49.35
C VAL A 299 123.97 38.87 -50.65
N ARG A 300 124.86 38.05 -51.23
CA ARG A 300 125.52 38.34 -52.51
C ARG A 300 124.52 38.30 -53.68
N GLN A 301 123.67 37.29 -53.75
CA GLN A 301 122.64 37.20 -54.80
C GLN A 301 121.64 38.35 -54.70
N ALA A 302 121.19 38.69 -53.49
CA ALA A 302 120.31 39.84 -53.28
C ALA A 302 120.97 41.18 -53.66
N ALA A 303 122.29 41.32 -53.45
CA ALA A 303 123.08 42.47 -53.90
C ALA A 303 123.22 42.54 -55.43
N GLU A 304 123.39 41.40 -56.09
CA GLU A 304 123.37 41.34 -57.56
C GLU A 304 121.99 41.69 -58.13
N LEU A 305 120.91 41.20 -57.52
CA LEU A 305 119.52 41.46 -57.96
C LEU A 305 119.10 42.92 -57.80
N CYS A 306 119.65 43.65 -56.82
CA CYS A 306 119.30 45.07 -56.62
C CYS A 306 120.37 46.06 -57.09
N GLY A 307 121.60 45.60 -57.37
CA GLY A 307 122.72 46.44 -57.79
C GLY A 307 123.30 47.31 -56.66
N TRP A 308 122.95 47.03 -55.40
CA TRP A 308 123.49 47.70 -54.22
C TRP A 308 124.69 46.94 -53.65
N SER A 309 125.50 47.63 -52.84
CA SER A 309 126.66 46.99 -52.21
C SER A 309 126.25 45.88 -51.26
N VAL A 310 127.07 44.83 -51.20
CA VAL A 310 126.89 43.70 -50.27
C VAL A 310 126.76 44.19 -48.82
N GLY A 311 127.48 45.25 -48.44
CA GLY A 311 127.36 45.86 -47.10
C GLY A 311 125.98 46.45 -46.82
N TRP A 312 125.36 47.12 -47.79
CA TRP A 312 124.00 47.66 -47.65
C TRP A 312 122.96 46.54 -47.56
N VAL A 313 123.07 45.50 -48.40
CA VAL A 313 122.17 44.34 -48.37
C VAL A 313 122.34 43.53 -47.10
N SER A 314 123.56 43.35 -46.59
CA SER A 314 123.82 42.64 -45.34
C SER A 314 123.18 43.33 -44.15
N GLY A 315 123.23 44.67 -44.09
CA GLY A 315 122.55 45.44 -43.04
C GLY A 315 121.03 45.24 -43.06
N ARG A 316 120.44 45.12 -44.25
CA ARG A 316 119.00 44.84 -44.40
C ARG A 316 118.63 43.40 -44.07
N TYR A 317 119.45 42.42 -44.46
CA TYR A 317 119.27 41.02 -44.07
C TYR A 317 119.35 40.86 -42.54
N ALA A 318 120.26 41.59 -41.89
CA ALA A 318 120.34 41.60 -40.43
C ALA A 318 119.06 42.18 -39.79
N GLY A 319 118.55 43.31 -40.29
CA GLY A 319 117.30 43.89 -39.80
C GLY A 319 116.06 43.03 -40.08
N LEU A 320 116.09 42.15 -41.09
CA LEU A 320 115.01 41.18 -41.36
C LEU A 320 115.15 39.89 -40.55
N ARG A 321 116.36 39.51 -40.14
CA ARG A 321 116.60 38.42 -39.17
C ARG A 321 116.23 38.82 -37.76
N ASP A 322 116.42 40.09 -37.43
CA ASP A 322 116.27 40.62 -36.09
C ASP A 322 115.38 41.89 -36.14
N PRO A 323 114.05 41.71 -36.32
CA PRO A 323 113.11 42.82 -36.42
C PRO A 323 113.01 43.64 -35.12
N GLU A 324 113.59 43.18 -34.02
CA GLU A 324 113.47 43.80 -32.69
C GLU A 324 114.47 44.93 -32.40
N HIS A 325 115.42 45.27 -33.30
CA HIS A 325 116.43 46.31 -33.02
C HIS A 325 116.56 47.45 -34.05
N THR A 326 115.62 47.60 -35.00
CA THR A 326 115.62 48.75 -35.91
C THR A 326 114.31 49.54 -35.84
N GLY A 327 114.20 50.37 -34.80
CA GLY A 327 113.43 51.62 -34.75
C GLY A 327 111.99 51.63 -35.28
N ALA A 328 111.03 51.58 -34.37
CA ALA A 328 109.83 52.42 -34.42
C ALA A 328 109.13 52.45 -33.05
N PRO A 329 108.38 53.53 -32.76
CA PRO A 329 108.56 54.31 -31.54
C PRO A 329 107.31 54.39 -30.67
N LEU A 330 107.52 55.02 -29.51
CA LEU A 330 106.55 55.65 -28.61
C LEU A 330 105.28 56.19 -29.27
N ALA A 331 104.17 55.88 -28.60
CA ALA A 331 103.02 56.75 -28.34
C ALA A 331 102.06 56.95 -29.55
N ILE A 332 100.73 57.07 -29.38
CA ILE A 332 99.98 57.82 -28.37
C ILE A 332 98.57 57.21 -28.22
N ALA A 333 98.06 57.29 -26.99
CA ALA A 333 96.71 56.96 -26.56
C ALA A 333 95.63 57.93 -27.07
N SER A 334 94.38 57.45 -27.14
CA SER A 334 93.06 58.13 -27.11
C SER A 334 92.13 57.47 -28.13
N GLN A 335 90.87 57.16 -27.87
CA GLN A 335 89.95 57.35 -26.74
C GLN A 335 88.86 56.28 -26.88
#